data_AF-A0A1W9SIH8-F1
#
_entry.id   AF-A0A1W9SIH8-F1
#
_cell.length_a   1.000
_cell.length_b   1.000
_cell.length_c   1.000
_cell.angle_alpha   90.00
_cell.angle_beta   90.00
_cell.angle_gamma   90.00
#
_symmetry.space_group_name_H-M   'P 1'
#
loop_
_entity.id
_entity.type
_entity.pdbx_description
1 polymer ?
#
loop_
_entity_poly.entity_id
_entity_poly.type
_entity_poly.pdbx_seq_one_letter_code
_entity_poly.pdbx_strand_id
1 'polypeptide(L)'
;MNYDDIDIILSRVGSQISKADKNRIKEILDTKEIKSTDHSALFFLQKLIKIYDAQRIFDNTIRNFVEICNKYLTDKKVIYDESAIDIYIKKPNAKKKKKKNAEETDRLDLSDLSSGEKQIISIFSKIYLTNNSENFIILIDEPELSLSVFWQEMLLPDILSSKKCNLLIAATHSPFIYEDSKIEECAINLQEYITRKADK
;
A
#
# COMPACT_ATOMS: atom_id res chain seq x y z
N MET A 1 -1.91 21.63 0.89
CA MET A 1 -3.00 20.97 1.63
C MET A 1 -4.28 21.48 1.05
N ASN A 2 -5.06 20.61 0.41
CA ASN A 2 -6.40 20.96 -0.07
C ASN A 2 -7.41 20.86 1.09
N TYR A 3 -8.63 21.35 0.91
CA TYR A 3 -9.67 21.30 1.94
C TYR A 3 -9.96 19.85 2.39
N ASP A 4 -9.96 18.90 1.44
CA ASP A 4 -10.19 17.47 1.71
C ASP A 4 -9.16 16.85 2.66
N ASP A 5 -7.89 17.30 2.59
CA ASP A 5 -6.81 16.82 3.48
C ASP A 5 -7.12 17.18 4.94
N ILE A 6 -7.71 18.36 5.17
CA ILE A 6 -8.00 18.85 6.52
C ILE A 6 -9.15 18.07 7.14
N ASP A 7 -10.16 17.71 6.35
CA ASP A 7 -11.25 16.87 6.84
C ASP A 7 -10.77 15.47 7.25
N ILE A 8 -9.83 14.89 6.50
CA ILE A 8 -9.17 13.62 6.87
C ILE A 8 -8.42 13.78 8.21
N ILE A 9 -7.61 14.83 8.36
CA ILE A 9 -6.84 15.09 9.59
C ILE A 9 -7.77 15.32 10.79
N LEU A 10 -8.81 16.14 10.62
CA LEU A 10 -9.79 16.42 11.69
C LEU A 10 -10.55 15.16 12.10
N SER A 11 -10.77 14.23 11.16
CA SER A 11 -11.36 12.93 11.43
C SER A 11 -10.42 12.04 12.23
N ARG A 12 -9.13 11.96 11.87
CA ARG A 12 -8.09 11.21 12.60
C ARG A 12 -7.95 11.62 14.07
N VAL A 13 -8.03 12.92 14.35
CA VAL A 13 -7.85 13.45 15.71
C VAL A 13 -9.07 13.21 16.62
N GLY A 14 -10.22 12.82 16.06
CA GLY A 14 -11.35 12.31 16.85
C GLY A 14 -11.77 13.26 17.97
N SER A 15 -11.88 12.77 19.21
CA SER A 15 -12.30 13.56 20.37
C SER A 15 -11.19 14.38 21.03
N GLN A 16 -9.94 14.32 20.54
CA GLN A 16 -8.80 15.04 21.15
C GLN A 16 -8.86 16.57 20.93
N ILE A 17 -9.73 17.04 20.04
CA ILE A 17 -10.02 18.46 19.81
C ILE A 17 -11.51 18.69 20.09
N SER A 18 -11.82 19.81 20.76
CA SER A 18 -13.19 20.18 21.08
C SER A 18 -14.01 20.39 19.81
N LYS A 19 -15.31 20.09 19.85
CA LYS A 19 -16.20 20.37 18.70
C LYS A 19 -16.19 21.84 18.30
N ALA A 20 -16.03 22.75 19.27
CA ALA A 20 -15.94 24.18 19.04
C ALA A 20 -14.69 24.55 18.23
N ASP A 21 -13.51 24.02 18.61
CA ASP A 21 -12.27 24.26 17.88
C ASP A 21 -12.31 23.63 16.48
N LYS A 22 -12.88 22.43 16.32
CA LYS A 22 -13.05 21.81 14.99
C LYS A 22 -13.92 22.68 14.07
N ASN A 23 -15.05 23.14 14.58
CA ASN A 23 -15.96 23.99 13.81
C ASN A 23 -15.31 25.34 13.48
N ARG A 24 -14.57 25.92 14.43
CA ARG A 24 -13.85 27.18 14.19
C ARG A 24 -12.74 27.02 13.16
N ILE A 25 -11.99 25.92 13.19
CA ILE A 25 -10.98 25.62 12.16
C ILE A 25 -11.62 25.54 10.78
N LYS A 26 -12.76 24.84 10.64
CA LYS A 26 -13.51 24.77 9.37
C LYS A 26 -13.96 26.15 8.90
N GLU A 27 -14.54 26.95 9.80
CA GLU A 27 -14.99 28.32 9.50
C GLU A 27 -13.83 29.22 9.05
N ILE A 28 -12.65 29.13 9.69
CA ILE A 28 -11.45 29.87 9.28
C ILE A 28 -11.01 29.47 7.87
N LEU A 29 -11.13 28.20 7.50
CA LEU A 29 -10.75 27.71 6.17
C LEU A 29 -11.71 28.16 5.07
N ASP A 30 -13.01 28.16 5.37
CA ASP A 30 -14.06 28.58 4.43
C ASP A 30 -14.05 30.10 4.22
N THR A 31 -13.99 30.86 5.32
CA THR A 31 -14.14 32.34 5.30
C THR A 31 -12.81 33.07 5.11
N LYS A 32 -11.69 32.43 5.43
CA LYS A 32 -10.35 33.04 5.55
C LYS A 32 -10.27 34.18 6.59
N GLU A 33 -11.25 34.28 7.48
CA GLU A 33 -11.30 35.32 8.52
C GLU A 33 -10.77 34.81 9.86
N ILE A 34 -9.70 35.44 10.33
CA ILE A 34 -9.04 35.12 11.60
C ILE A 34 -9.37 36.21 12.63
N LYS A 35 -9.90 35.79 13.78
CA LYS A 35 -10.17 36.64 14.94
C LYS A 35 -8.99 36.59 15.90
N SER A 36 -8.78 37.66 16.66
CA SER A 36 -7.76 37.71 17.71
C SER A 36 -7.95 36.65 18.80
N THR A 37 -9.15 36.10 18.96
CA THR A 37 -9.45 35.03 19.93
C THR A 37 -9.07 33.63 19.45
N ASP A 38 -8.65 33.46 18.20
CA ASP A 38 -8.43 32.13 17.59
C ASP A 38 -7.07 31.51 17.91
N HIS A 39 -6.31 32.08 18.84
CA HIS A 39 -4.96 31.62 19.16
C HIS A 39 -4.87 30.11 19.43
N SER A 40 -5.85 29.53 20.13
CA SER A 40 -5.93 28.08 20.37
C SER A 40 -6.17 27.29 19.08
N ALA A 41 -7.19 27.65 18.31
CA ALA A 41 -7.56 26.99 17.06
C ALA A 41 -6.43 27.05 16.02
N LEU A 42 -5.75 28.19 15.91
CA LEU A 42 -4.58 28.36 15.04
C LEU A 42 -3.40 27.51 15.48
N PHE A 43 -3.13 27.43 16.79
CA PHE A 43 -2.08 26.58 17.33
C PHE A 43 -2.37 25.09 17.08
N PHE A 44 -3.62 24.67 17.24
CA PHE A 44 -4.05 23.31 16.89
C PHE A 44 -3.89 23.05 15.40
N LEU A 45 -4.38 23.93 14.54
CA LEU A 45 -4.23 23.82 13.09
C LEU A 45 -2.76 23.67 12.70
N GLN A 46 -1.86 24.46 13.30
CA GLN A 46 -0.42 24.35 13.05
C GLN A 46 0.15 22.98 13.46
N LYS A 47 -0.30 22.42 14.61
CA LYS A 47 0.08 21.06 15.02
C LYS A 47 -0.46 19.99 14.08
N LEU A 48 -1.71 20.13 13.65
CA LEU A 48 -2.36 19.21 12.70
C LEU A 48 -1.60 19.17 11.38
N ILE A 49 -1.20 20.33 10.86
CA ILE A 49 -0.39 20.44 9.64
C ILE A 49 0.94 19.69 9.81
N LYS A 50 1.65 19.90 10.92
CA LYS A 50 2.93 19.21 11.18
C LYS A 50 2.78 17.69 11.24
N ILE A 51 1.72 17.19 11.88
CA ILE A 51 1.46 15.75 11.98
C ILE A 51 1.13 15.18 10.59
N TYR A 52 0.27 15.87 9.84
CA TYR A 52 -0.09 15.47 8.49
C TYR A 52 1.11 15.41 7.55
N ASP A 53 1.95 16.45 7.56
CA ASP A 53 3.13 16.50 6.70
C ASP A 53 4.09 15.33 6.98
N ALA A 54 4.25 14.95 8.26
CA ALA A 54 5.03 13.78 8.66
C ALA A 54 4.37 12.45 8.24
N GLN A 55 3.04 12.36 8.27
CA GLN A 55 2.29 11.16 7.90
C GLN A 55 2.13 10.98 6.39
N ARG A 56 2.18 12.07 5.62
CA ARG A 56 1.93 12.08 4.17
C ARG A 56 2.78 11.09 3.39
N ILE A 57 4.03 10.89 3.81
CA ILE A 57 4.93 9.91 3.18
C ILE A 57 4.38 8.49 3.37
N PHE A 58 3.92 8.14 4.58
CA PHE A 58 3.32 6.84 4.86
C PHE A 58 2.00 6.64 4.10
N ASP A 59 1.14 7.67 4.06
CA ASP A 59 -0.13 7.62 3.34
C ASP A 59 0.11 7.36 1.85
N ASN A 60 1.08 8.04 1.23
CA ASN A 60 1.47 7.78 -0.16
C ASN A 60 2.00 6.36 -0.36
N THR A 61 2.83 5.87 0.56
CA THR A 61 3.35 4.49 0.51
C THR A 61 2.21 3.47 0.57
N ILE A 62 1.23 3.67 1.45
CA ILE A 62 0.06 2.80 1.56
C ILE A 62 -0.81 2.89 0.30
N ARG A 63 -1.02 4.08 -0.26
CA ARG A 63 -1.75 4.23 -1.54
C ARG A 63 -1.09 3.42 -2.66
N ASN A 64 0.23 3.54 -2.83
CA ASN A 64 0.97 2.78 -3.84
C ASN A 64 0.85 1.26 -3.60
N PHE A 65 0.92 0.82 -2.34
CA PHE A 65 0.68 -0.58 -1.97
C PHE A 65 -0.72 -1.06 -2.34
N VAL A 66 -1.75 -0.25 -2.09
CA VAL A 66 -3.13 -0.58 -2.43
C VAL A 66 -3.34 -0.63 -3.94
N GLU A 67 -2.80 0.36 -4.66
CA GLU A 67 -2.85 0.42 -6.12
C GLU A 67 -2.22 -0.80 -6.77
N ILE A 68 -1.01 -1.19 -6.33
CA ILE A 68 -0.31 -2.34 -6.89
C ILE A 68 -1.07 -3.63 -6.62
N CYS A 69 -1.54 -3.88 -5.38
CA CYS A 69 -2.29 -5.09 -5.06
C CYS A 69 -3.59 -5.20 -5.87
N ASN A 70 -4.28 -4.09 -6.07
CA ASN A 70 -5.53 -4.05 -6.82
C ASN A 70 -5.37 -4.27 -8.34
N LYS A 71 -4.14 -4.27 -8.89
CA LYS A 71 -3.90 -4.75 -10.25
C LYS A 71 -4.10 -6.26 -10.38
N TYR A 72 -3.84 -7.00 -9.31
CA TYR A 72 -3.92 -8.46 -9.29
C TYR A 72 -5.33 -8.92 -8.90
N LEU A 73 -5.92 -8.34 -7.84
CA LEU A 73 -7.22 -8.78 -7.35
C LEU A 73 -8.36 -8.52 -8.36
N THR A 74 -9.11 -9.57 -8.72
CA THR A 74 -10.20 -9.46 -9.71
C THR A 74 -11.56 -9.16 -9.07
N ASP A 75 -11.97 -9.94 -8.06
CA ASP A 75 -13.28 -9.81 -7.40
C ASP A 75 -13.21 -9.20 -6.00
N LYS A 76 -12.01 -8.91 -5.52
CA LYS A 76 -11.72 -8.29 -4.22
C LYS A 76 -10.94 -6.99 -4.44
N LYS A 77 -10.95 -6.12 -3.44
CA LYS A 77 -10.10 -4.94 -3.42
C LYS A 77 -9.50 -4.74 -2.05
N VAL A 78 -8.21 -4.41 -2.02
CA VAL A 78 -7.57 -3.77 -0.88
C VAL A 78 -8.04 -2.32 -0.87
N ILE A 79 -8.42 -1.82 0.31
CA ILE A 79 -8.89 -0.47 0.53
C ILE A 79 -8.05 0.13 1.65
N TYR A 80 -7.60 1.36 1.44
CA TYR A 80 -7.02 2.18 2.48
C TYR A 80 -8.02 3.27 2.87
N ASP A 81 -8.48 3.23 4.12
CA ASP A 81 -9.28 4.29 4.73
C ASP A 81 -8.34 5.26 5.44
N GLU A 82 -8.07 6.38 4.77
CA GLU A 82 -7.16 7.41 5.26
C GLU A 82 -7.66 8.07 6.55
N SER A 83 -8.97 8.15 6.74
CA SER A 83 -9.56 8.79 7.91
C SER A 83 -9.44 7.89 9.14
N ALA A 84 -9.65 6.58 8.97
CA ALA A 84 -9.52 5.59 10.02
C ALA A 84 -8.07 5.07 10.21
N ILE A 85 -7.15 5.37 9.28
CA ILE A 85 -5.80 4.79 9.21
C ILE A 85 -5.91 3.26 9.24
N ASP A 86 -6.74 2.72 8.35
CA ASP A 86 -7.07 1.31 8.32
C ASP A 86 -6.94 0.74 6.92
N ILE A 87 -6.40 -0.48 6.82
CA ILE A 87 -6.27 -1.20 5.56
C ILE A 87 -7.08 -2.48 5.69
N TYR A 88 -8.03 -2.67 4.79
CA TYR A 88 -8.88 -3.86 4.80
C TYR A 88 -9.17 -4.32 3.38
N ILE A 89 -9.67 -5.55 3.26
CA ILE A 89 -10.04 -6.13 1.98
C ILE A 89 -11.55 -6.30 1.98
N LYS A 90 -12.19 -5.96 0.86
CA LYS A 90 -13.62 -6.22 0.67
C LYS A 90 -13.93 -6.71 -0.73
N LYS A 91 -15.13 -7.27 -0.90
CA LYS A 91 -15.70 -7.58 -2.21
C LYS A 91 -16.69 -6.48 -2.58
N PRO A 92 -16.40 -5.61 -3.58
CA PRO A 92 -17.18 -4.38 -3.85
C PRO A 92 -18.69 -4.60 -4.04
N ASN A 93 -19.09 -5.77 -4.52
CA ASN A 93 -20.47 -6.11 -4.85
C ASN A 93 -21.04 -7.26 -3.97
N ALA A 94 -20.40 -7.60 -2.85
CA ALA A 94 -20.93 -8.63 -1.96
C ALA A 94 -22.03 -8.06 -1.05
N LYS A 95 -23.06 -8.88 -0.80
CA LYS A 95 -23.97 -8.64 0.32
C LYS A 95 -23.16 -8.71 1.62
N LYS A 96 -23.42 -7.79 2.54
CA LYS A 96 -22.75 -7.78 3.84
C LYS A 96 -22.93 -9.14 4.52
N LYS A 97 -21.86 -9.69 5.09
CA LYS A 97 -21.91 -10.97 5.81
C LYS A 97 -22.34 -10.69 7.24
N LYS A 98 -23.42 -11.34 7.68
CA LYS A 98 -23.82 -11.35 9.10
C LYS A 98 -23.07 -12.48 9.81
N LYS A 99 -21.93 -12.18 10.43
CA LYS A 99 -21.29 -13.11 11.38
C LYS A 99 -22.18 -13.21 12.62
N LYS A 100 -22.40 -14.42 13.16
CA LYS A 100 -23.13 -14.59 14.43
C LYS A 100 -22.45 -13.73 15.51
N ASN A 101 -23.18 -12.77 16.06
CA ASN A 101 -22.74 -11.83 17.10
C ASN A 101 -21.72 -10.74 16.68
N ALA A 102 -21.60 -10.41 15.39
CA ALA A 102 -20.81 -9.27 14.93
C ALA A 102 -21.65 -8.29 14.11
N GLU A 103 -21.20 -7.03 14.07
CA GLU A 103 -21.76 -6.04 13.16
C GLU A 103 -21.64 -6.50 11.70
N GLU A 104 -22.62 -6.13 10.89
CA GLU A 104 -22.64 -6.48 9.48
C GLU A 104 -21.51 -5.76 8.75
N THR A 105 -20.51 -6.52 8.31
CA THR A 105 -19.34 -6.00 7.62
C THR A 105 -19.19 -6.60 6.23
N ASP A 106 -18.72 -5.80 5.29
CA ASP A 106 -18.29 -6.21 3.94
C ASP A 106 -16.80 -6.56 3.89
N ARG A 107 -16.09 -6.42 5.02
CA ARG A 107 -14.67 -6.77 5.16
C ARG A 107 -14.45 -8.27 5.16
N LEU A 108 -13.40 -8.69 4.47
CA LEU A 108 -12.95 -10.07 4.34
C LEU A 108 -11.80 -10.33 5.31
N ASP A 109 -11.78 -11.53 5.88
CA ASP A 109 -10.63 -12.01 6.63
C ASP A 109 -9.53 -12.48 5.66
N LEU A 110 -8.27 -12.52 6.10
CA LEU A 110 -7.20 -13.10 5.29
C LEU A 110 -7.48 -14.56 4.90
N SER A 111 -8.23 -15.31 5.71
CA SER A 111 -8.65 -16.68 5.38
C SER A 111 -9.60 -16.76 4.18
N ASP A 112 -10.34 -15.70 3.85
CA ASP A 112 -11.23 -15.61 2.69
C ASP A 112 -10.49 -15.36 1.36
N LEU A 113 -9.16 -15.25 1.40
CA LEU A 113 -8.29 -15.06 0.22
C LEU A 113 -7.73 -16.41 -0.27
N SER A 114 -7.60 -16.53 -1.58
CA SER A 114 -6.83 -17.60 -2.23
C SER A 114 -5.34 -17.51 -1.87
N SER A 115 -4.61 -18.61 -2.07
CA SER A 115 -3.16 -18.63 -1.84
C SER A 115 -2.42 -17.61 -2.70
N GLY A 116 -2.77 -17.49 -3.98
CA GLY A 116 -2.18 -16.49 -4.87
C GLY A 116 -2.41 -15.06 -4.41
N GLU A 117 -3.63 -14.72 -3.97
CA GLU A 117 -3.92 -13.38 -3.44
C GLU A 117 -3.12 -13.07 -2.17
N LYS A 118 -3.02 -14.04 -1.26
CA LYS A 118 -2.19 -13.92 -0.05
C LYS A 118 -0.73 -13.69 -0.41
N GLN A 119 -0.22 -14.38 -1.42
CA GLN A 119 1.16 -14.26 -1.89
C GLN A 119 1.44 -12.87 -2.46
N ILE A 120 0.59 -12.35 -3.35
CA ILE A 120 0.69 -11.00 -3.90
C ILE A 120 0.69 -9.95 -2.77
N ILE A 121 -0.30 -10.02 -1.87
CA ILE A 121 -0.41 -9.08 -0.76
C ILE A 121 0.82 -9.16 0.14
N SER A 122 1.33 -10.36 0.41
CA SER A 122 2.52 -10.56 1.23
C SER A 122 3.76 -9.94 0.59
N ILE A 123 4.03 -10.23 -0.69
CA ILE A 123 5.19 -9.71 -1.41
C ILE A 123 5.17 -8.17 -1.43
N PHE A 124 4.05 -7.57 -1.88
CA PHE A 124 3.98 -6.12 -1.99
C PHE A 124 3.89 -5.43 -0.62
N SER A 125 3.36 -6.08 0.42
CA SER A 125 3.40 -5.51 1.77
C SER A 125 4.85 -5.35 2.26
N LYS A 126 5.72 -6.32 1.99
CA LYS A 126 7.15 -6.22 2.31
C LYS A 126 7.83 -5.13 1.50
N ILE A 127 7.58 -5.07 0.19
CA ILE A 127 8.24 -4.07 -0.67
C ILE A 127 7.80 -2.65 -0.33
N TYR A 128 6.50 -2.42 -0.20
CA TYR A 128 5.98 -1.07 -0.02
C TYR A 128 5.98 -0.63 1.44
N LEU A 129 5.50 -1.47 2.37
CA LEU A 129 5.22 -1.07 3.75
C LEU A 129 6.40 -1.25 4.72
N THR A 130 7.53 -1.82 4.28
CA THR A 130 8.80 -1.78 5.02
C THR A 130 9.48 -0.40 4.84
N ASN A 131 10.33 -0.02 5.80
CA ASN A 131 11.01 1.28 5.91
C ASN A 131 11.26 2.00 4.57
N ASN A 132 10.76 3.22 4.45
CA ASN A 132 10.79 3.98 3.20
C ASN A 132 12.20 4.42 2.72
N SER A 133 13.23 4.27 3.55
CA SER A 133 14.61 4.67 3.24
C SER A 133 15.48 3.55 2.69
N GLU A 134 14.94 2.34 2.53
CA GLU A 134 15.71 1.16 2.15
C GLU A 134 15.31 0.66 0.78
N ASN A 135 16.32 0.35 -0.03
CA ASN A 135 16.13 -0.48 -1.21
C ASN A 135 16.54 -1.91 -0.87
N PHE A 136 15.89 -2.87 -1.50
CA PHE A 136 16.00 -4.29 -1.21
C PHE A 136 16.87 -5.01 -2.24
N ILE A 137 17.65 -5.97 -1.74
CA ILE A 137 18.03 -7.14 -2.53
C ILE A 137 16.90 -8.16 -2.32
N ILE A 138 16.22 -8.51 -3.40
CA ILE A 138 15.07 -9.42 -3.38
C ILE A 138 15.54 -10.78 -3.87
N LEU A 139 15.46 -11.77 -3.00
CA LEU A 139 15.69 -13.17 -3.31
C LEU A 139 14.33 -13.87 -3.21
N ILE A 140 13.88 -14.48 -4.30
CA ILE A 140 12.58 -15.16 -4.34
C ILE A 140 12.69 -16.51 -5.02
N ASP A 141 12.07 -17.51 -4.39
CA ASP A 141 12.03 -18.89 -4.87
C ASP A 141 10.58 -19.24 -5.20
N GLU A 142 10.37 -19.83 -6.38
CA GLU A 142 9.07 -20.13 -6.98
C GLU A 142 8.03 -19.00 -6.84
N PRO A 143 8.36 -17.75 -7.26
CA PRO A 143 7.44 -16.62 -7.17
C PRO A 143 6.09 -16.85 -7.87
N GLU A 144 6.04 -17.75 -8.84
CA GLU A 144 4.84 -18.14 -9.61
C GLU A 144 3.85 -19.03 -8.84
N LEU A 145 4.26 -19.61 -7.70
CA LEU A 145 3.47 -20.65 -7.05
C LEU A 145 2.08 -20.10 -6.71
N SER A 146 1.03 -20.82 -7.08
CA SER A 146 -0.37 -20.40 -6.90
C SER A 146 -0.81 -19.15 -7.69
N LEU A 147 0.00 -18.60 -8.59
CA LEU A 147 -0.36 -17.42 -9.40
C LEU A 147 -0.93 -17.84 -10.77
N SER A 148 -1.86 -17.03 -11.28
CA SER A 148 -2.32 -17.16 -12.68
C SER A 148 -1.22 -16.74 -13.66
N VAL A 149 -1.27 -17.22 -14.92
CA VAL A 149 -0.28 -16.87 -15.96
C VAL A 149 -0.16 -15.35 -16.11
N PHE A 150 -1.29 -14.64 -16.17
CA PHE A 150 -1.32 -13.17 -16.26
C PHE A 150 -0.61 -12.49 -15.07
N TRP A 151 -0.73 -13.05 -13.86
CA TRP A 151 -0.03 -12.51 -12.69
C TRP A 151 1.46 -12.83 -12.70
N GLN A 152 1.85 -13.98 -13.26
CA GLN A 152 3.26 -14.37 -13.39
C GLN A 152 4.00 -13.38 -14.31
N GLU A 153 3.42 -13.07 -15.47
CA GLU A 153 3.97 -12.11 -16.43
C GLU A 153 4.16 -10.71 -15.82
N MET A 154 3.25 -10.29 -14.92
CA MET A 154 3.29 -8.96 -14.31
C MET A 154 4.21 -8.83 -13.10
N LEU A 155 4.45 -9.93 -12.36
CA LEU A 155 5.01 -9.87 -11.01
C LEU A 155 6.40 -9.24 -10.97
N LEU A 156 7.36 -9.75 -11.74
CA LEU A 156 8.74 -9.22 -11.71
C LEU A 156 8.81 -7.78 -12.26
N PRO A 157 8.15 -7.44 -13.39
CA PRO A 157 8.07 -6.06 -13.86
C PRO A 157 7.52 -5.09 -12.81
N ASP A 158 6.46 -5.46 -12.10
CA ASP A 158 5.85 -4.62 -11.05
C ASP A 158 6.76 -4.48 -9.82
N ILE A 159 7.50 -5.55 -9.45
CA ILE A 159 8.52 -5.49 -8.38
C ILE A 159 9.63 -4.50 -8.75
N LEU A 160 10.17 -4.57 -9.98
CA LEU A 160 11.21 -3.64 -10.42
C LEU A 160 10.69 -2.20 -10.55
N SER A 161 9.45 -2.04 -11.02
CA SER A 161 8.78 -0.74 -11.17
C SER A 161 8.54 -0.04 -9.84
N SER A 162 8.59 -0.75 -8.70
CA SER A 162 8.53 -0.15 -7.36
C SER A 162 9.69 0.81 -7.08
N LYS A 163 10.80 0.71 -7.83
CA LYS A 163 12.08 1.42 -7.60
C LYS A 163 12.68 1.20 -6.22
N LYS A 164 12.20 0.18 -5.50
CA LYS A 164 12.73 -0.27 -4.21
C LYS A 164 13.57 -1.55 -4.35
N CYS A 165 13.82 -2.03 -5.56
CA CYS A 165 14.63 -3.22 -5.81
C CYS A 165 15.98 -2.82 -6.43
N ASN A 166 17.08 -3.10 -5.73
CA ASN A 166 18.44 -2.90 -6.24
C ASN A 166 18.95 -4.11 -7.02
N LEU A 167 18.56 -5.30 -6.58
CA LEU A 167 18.93 -6.57 -7.20
C LEU A 167 17.79 -7.56 -6.97
N LEU A 168 17.36 -8.21 -8.05
CA LEU A 168 16.36 -9.27 -8.02
C LEU A 168 17.02 -10.57 -8.46
N ILE A 169 16.94 -11.59 -7.61
CA ILE A 169 17.32 -12.97 -7.94
C ILE A 169 16.07 -13.82 -7.75
N ALA A 170 15.63 -14.45 -8.84
CA ALA A 170 14.49 -15.34 -8.85
C ALA A 170 14.92 -16.75 -9.27
N ALA A 171 14.50 -17.75 -8.51
CA ALA A 171 14.51 -19.15 -8.92
C ALA A 171 13.09 -19.55 -9.31
N THR A 172 12.91 -20.08 -10.51
CA THR A 172 11.58 -20.31 -11.09
C THR A 172 11.63 -21.44 -12.11
N HIS A 173 10.52 -22.17 -12.23
CA HIS A 173 10.28 -23.15 -13.27
C HIS A 173 9.29 -22.66 -14.33
N SER A 174 8.64 -21.52 -14.09
CA SER A 174 7.70 -20.94 -15.05
C SER A 174 8.41 -20.08 -16.10
N PRO A 175 8.19 -20.33 -17.40
CA PRO A 175 8.72 -19.45 -18.45
C PRO A 175 8.03 -18.07 -18.43
N PHE A 176 6.74 -18.02 -18.05
CA PHE A 176 5.91 -16.81 -18.11
C PHE A 176 6.40 -15.69 -17.20
N ILE A 177 7.15 -16.01 -16.14
CA ILE A 177 7.57 -15.02 -15.15
C ILE A 177 8.66 -14.06 -15.65
N TYR A 178 9.36 -14.44 -16.73
CA TYR A 178 10.41 -13.64 -17.35
C TYR A 178 10.17 -13.37 -18.84
N GLU A 179 8.97 -13.69 -19.35
CA GLU A 179 8.57 -13.43 -20.75
C GLU A 179 8.30 -11.95 -21.06
N ASP A 180 8.17 -11.07 -20.05
CA ASP A 180 8.09 -9.63 -20.28
C ASP A 180 9.39 -9.13 -20.93
N SER A 181 9.26 -8.45 -22.07
CA SER A 181 10.41 -8.02 -22.88
C SER A 181 11.42 -7.15 -22.12
N LYS A 182 10.99 -6.40 -21.09
CA LYS A 182 11.88 -5.58 -20.27
C LYS A 182 12.70 -6.41 -19.30
N ILE A 183 12.15 -7.55 -18.86
CA ILE A 183 12.85 -8.49 -18.00
C ILE A 183 13.82 -9.31 -18.85
N GLU A 184 13.36 -9.82 -19.99
CA GLU A 184 14.17 -10.66 -20.89
C GLU A 184 15.47 -9.95 -21.32
N GLU A 185 15.42 -8.66 -21.66
CA GLU A 185 16.60 -7.89 -22.07
C GLU A 185 17.65 -7.68 -20.96
N CYS A 186 17.25 -7.79 -19.69
CA CYS A 186 18.10 -7.52 -18.53
C CYS A 186 18.38 -8.77 -17.67
N ALA A 187 17.71 -9.89 -17.96
CA ALA A 187 17.85 -11.13 -17.21
C ALA A 187 19.14 -11.85 -17.64
N ILE A 188 19.97 -12.17 -16.66
CA ILE A 188 21.21 -12.91 -16.88
C ILE A 188 21.10 -14.23 -16.13
N ASN A 189 21.39 -15.34 -16.82
CA ASN A 189 21.38 -16.63 -16.17
C ASN A 189 22.53 -16.70 -15.15
N LEU A 190 22.24 -17.12 -13.91
CA LEU A 190 23.24 -17.23 -12.86
C LEU A 190 24.41 -18.14 -13.26
N GLN A 191 24.18 -19.14 -14.11
CA GLN A 191 25.22 -20.04 -14.64
C GLN A 191 26.33 -19.30 -15.40
N GLU A 192 26.05 -18.15 -16.01
CA GLU A 192 27.05 -17.35 -16.72
C GLU A 192 28.14 -16.81 -15.79
N TYR A 193 27.82 -16.65 -14.50
CA TYR A 193 28.76 -16.20 -13.48
C TYR A 193 29.51 -17.36 -12.78
N ILE A 194 29.07 -18.60 -12.99
CA ILE A 194 29.69 -19.78 -12.39
C ILE A 194 30.83 -20.24 -13.31
N THR A 195 32.03 -19.69 -13.11
CA THR A 195 33.24 -20.23 -13.73
C THR A 195 33.56 -21.58 -13.09
N ARG A 196 33.44 -22.67 -13.85
CA ARG A 196 34.00 -23.96 -13.45
C ARG A 196 35.50 -23.75 -13.24
N LYS A 197 35.97 -23.85 -11.99
CA LYS A 197 37.38 -24.19 -11.76
C LYS A 197 37.60 -25.51 -12.48
N ALA A 198 38.42 -25.50 -13.51
CA ALA A 198 38.89 -26.72 -14.12
C ALA A 198 39.66 -27.50 -13.05
N ASP A 199 39.08 -28.60 -12.57
CA ASP A 199 39.77 -29.57 -11.74
C ASP A 199 40.93 -30.13 -12.58
N LYS A 200 42.16 -29.81 -12.15
CA LYS A 200 43.39 -30.47 -12.59
C LYS A 200 43.69 -31.63 -11.66
#